data_AF-A0A1Q7MCR3-F1
#
_entry.id   AF-A0A1Q7MCR3-F1
#
_cell.length_a   1.000
_cell.length_b   1.000
_cell.length_c   1.000
_cell.angle_alpha   90.00
_cell.angle_beta   90.00
_cell.angle_gamma   90.00
#
_symmetry.space_group_name_H-M   'P 1'
#
loop_
_entity.id
_entity.type
_entity.pdbx_description
1 polymer ?
#
loop_
_entity_poly.entity_id
_entity_poly.type
_entity_poly.pdbx_seq_one_letter_code
_entity_poly.pdbx_strand_id
1 'polypeptide(L)'
;MHAPSEITTVNSSLAKSVIRSEDLVKKVTYWKLDLDTILDGLIPDPLPESVGKDNAIHHLNIIIFGKPNTGKSTLAESLAQALARRYGLGNVKALRATRDLPALFENFDKLFKRFRKPPKAILLFADDMTKALKKLSGTVGVKDSNGQLQKMRKVDYWLDKWYDIRGELFKRGMRQGLVIMVAALHRFYGGDIDLRADADLLLVRSTGTPGTFDANKVEKMLGPVVYYAMRQHEVDALRDRKELAWTAYVAKTGSGVFRVPRPPVTSKRLLQNVGSSETVEETAVEVVEPAKKTVAEPSKKSVVEGKLANQPKPGRGKWGRRFIMASGVLAILYLAYYYIWPLLPK
;
A
#
# COMPACT_ATOMS: atom_id res chain seq x y z
N MET A 1 -9.59 -17.73 -19.37
CA MET A 1 -10.64 -16.70 -19.22
C MET A 1 -11.68 -17.24 -18.25
N HIS A 2 -11.67 -16.81 -16.99
CA HIS A 2 -12.80 -17.05 -16.09
C HIS A 2 -13.92 -16.06 -16.45
N ALA A 3 -15.12 -16.56 -16.68
CA ALA A 3 -16.28 -15.72 -16.87
C ALA A 3 -16.55 -14.93 -15.58
N PRO A 4 -16.86 -13.62 -15.64
CA PRO A 4 -17.12 -12.81 -14.47
C PRO A 4 -18.28 -13.41 -13.66
N SER A 5 -18.02 -13.69 -12.38
CA SER A 5 -19.01 -14.21 -11.46
C SER A 5 -20.04 -13.12 -11.15
N GLU A 6 -21.25 -13.29 -11.70
CA GLU A 6 -22.47 -12.53 -11.41
C GLU A 6 -22.45 -11.04 -11.79
N ILE A 7 -23.20 -10.72 -12.84
CA ILE A 7 -23.56 -9.35 -13.21
C ILE A 7 -24.63 -8.87 -12.22
N THR A 8 -24.26 -8.08 -11.21
CA THR A 8 -25.24 -7.40 -10.36
C THR A 8 -25.58 -6.02 -10.95
N THR A 9 -26.84 -5.79 -11.28
CA THR A 9 -27.34 -4.49 -11.75
C THR A 9 -27.35 -3.46 -10.62
N VAL A 10 -26.56 -2.39 -10.75
CA VAL A 10 -26.59 -1.27 -9.80
C VAL A 10 -27.54 -0.18 -10.32
N ASN A 11 -28.75 -0.15 -9.78
CA ASN A 11 -29.71 0.94 -9.99
C ASN A 11 -29.29 2.16 -9.14
N SER A 12 -28.37 3.00 -9.63
CA SER A 12 -28.07 4.27 -8.95
C SER A 12 -29.18 5.29 -9.21
N SER A 13 -29.89 5.71 -8.15
CA SER A 13 -30.91 6.78 -8.24
C SER A 13 -30.29 8.13 -8.61
N LEU A 14 -29.05 8.38 -8.18
CA LEU A 14 -28.27 9.58 -8.54
C LEU A 14 -27.90 9.62 -10.03
N ALA A 15 -27.66 8.46 -10.64
CA ALA A 15 -27.41 8.37 -12.07
C ALA A 15 -28.66 8.72 -12.90
N LYS A 16 -29.85 8.30 -12.44
CA LYS A 16 -31.13 8.55 -13.14
C LYS A 16 -31.49 10.03 -13.25
N SER A 17 -31.11 10.87 -12.26
CA SER A 17 -31.39 12.30 -12.32
C SER A 17 -30.47 13.09 -13.27
N VAL A 18 -29.34 12.50 -13.68
CA VAL A 18 -28.31 13.19 -14.48
C VAL A 18 -28.19 12.61 -15.90
N ILE A 19 -28.42 11.31 -16.08
CA ILE A 19 -28.32 10.63 -17.37
C ILE A 19 -29.71 10.50 -17.98
N ARG A 20 -30.00 11.33 -18.99
CA ARG A 20 -31.33 11.45 -19.63
C ARG A 20 -31.73 10.27 -20.54
N SER A 21 -30.84 9.31 -20.80
CA SER A 21 -31.11 8.19 -21.72
C SER A 21 -31.14 6.85 -20.97
N GLU A 22 -32.25 6.13 -21.04
CA GLU A 22 -32.40 4.78 -20.48
C GLU A 22 -31.41 3.77 -21.09
N ASP A 23 -31.04 3.94 -22.36
CA ASP A 23 -30.08 3.05 -23.04
C ASP A 23 -28.65 3.26 -22.54
N LEU A 24 -28.27 4.48 -22.16
CA LEU A 24 -27.02 4.72 -21.46
C LEU A 24 -27.03 4.03 -20.10
N VAL A 25 -28.13 4.11 -19.35
CA VAL A 25 -28.31 3.44 -18.04
C VAL A 25 -28.36 1.90 -18.15
N LYS A 26 -28.83 1.35 -19.29
CA LYS A 26 -28.86 -0.10 -19.58
C LYS A 26 -27.57 -0.65 -20.20
N LYS A 27 -26.76 0.14 -20.91
CA LYS A 27 -25.37 -0.25 -21.32
C LYS A 27 -24.37 -0.16 -20.16
N VAL A 28 -24.81 0.44 -19.07
CA VAL A 28 -24.12 0.68 -17.80
C VAL A 28 -24.18 -0.52 -16.85
N THR A 29 -24.59 -1.68 -17.37
CA THR A 29 -24.36 -3.00 -16.75
C THR A 29 -22.86 -3.24 -16.63
N TYR A 30 -22.22 -2.55 -15.69
CA TYR A 30 -20.82 -2.71 -15.39
C TYR A 30 -20.65 -4.05 -14.69
N TRP A 31 -19.76 -4.84 -15.26
CA TRP A 31 -19.26 -6.07 -14.69
C TRP A 31 -18.73 -5.75 -13.29
N LYS A 32 -19.31 -6.40 -12.28
CA LYS A 32 -18.72 -6.48 -10.95
C LYS A 32 -17.52 -7.42 -11.07
N LEU A 33 -16.44 -6.91 -11.67
CA LEU A 33 -15.18 -7.62 -11.74
C LEU A 33 -14.59 -7.68 -10.34
N ASP A 34 -13.90 -8.75 -9.99
CA ASP A 34 -13.05 -8.73 -8.81
C ASP A 34 -11.70 -8.09 -9.16
N LEU A 35 -10.88 -7.82 -8.13
CA LEU A 35 -9.56 -7.26 -8.32
C LEU A 35 -8.68 -8.15 -9.21
N ASP A 36 -8.81 -9.47 -9.05
CA ASP A 36 -8.01 -10.44 -9.77
C ASP A 36 -8.31 -10.39 -11.28
N THR A 37 -9.58 -10.27 -11.67
CA THR A 37 -9.99 -10.13 -13.08
C THR A 37 -9.46 -8.83 -13.71
N ILE A 38 -9.44 -7.72 -12.96
CA ILE A 38 -8.84 -6.46 -13.44
C ILE A 38 -7.33 -6.65 -13.67
N LEU A 39 -6.64 -7.30 -12.72
CA LEU A 39 -5.21 -7.56 -12.82
C LEU A 39 -4.87 -8.53 -13.95
N ASP A 40 -5.72 -9.52 -14.23
CA ASP A 40 -5.53 -10.45 -15.35
C ASP A 40 -5.62 -9.76 -16.72
N GLY A 41 -6.42 -8.69 -16.83
CA GLY A 41 -6.46 -7.84 -18.01
C GLY A 41 -5.22 -6.95 -18.21
N LEU A 42 -4.40 -6.77 -17.17
CA LEU A 42 -3.25 -5.85 -17.16
C LEU A 42 -1.90 -6.56 -17.09
N ILE A 43 -1.86 -7.74 -16.47
CA ILE A 43 -0.64 -8.51 -16.22
C ILE A 43 -0.61 -9.71 -17.16
N PRO A 44 0.38 -9.78 -18.08
CA PRO A 44 0.54 -10.91 -18.98
C PRO A 44 0.76 -12.22 -18.21
N ASP A 45 0.15 -13.29 -18.71
CA ASP A 45 0.37 -14.66 -18.23
C ASP A 45 0.72 -15.58 -19.42
N PRO A 46 1.93 -16.15 -19.50
CA PRO A 46 3.05 -15.99 -18.57
C PRO A 46 3.68 -14.58 -18.62
N LEU A 47 4.44 -14.23 -17.57
CA LEU A 47 5.25 -13.01 -17.59
C LEU A 47 6.32 -13.09 -18.70
N PRO A 48 6.69 -11.96 -19.32
CA PRO A 48 7.75 -11.93 -20.33
C PRO A 48 9.06 -12.49 -19.77
N GLU A 49 9.72 -13.31 -20.57
CA GLU A 49 11.04 -13.85 -20.26
C GLU A 49 12.13 -13.08 -21.01
N SER A 50 13.28 -12.93 -20.37
CA SER A 50 14.43 -12.24 -20.94
C SER A 50 15.20 -13.19 -21.87
N VAL A 51 15.39 -12.80 -23.13
CA VAL A 51 16.29 -13.48 -24.07
C VAL A 51 17.60 -12.71 -24.15
N GLY A 52 18.55 -13.08 -23.28
CA GLY A 52 19.92 -12.56 -23.30
C GLY A 52 20.19 -11.40 -22.33
N LYS A 53 20.40 -10.19 -22.87
CA LYS A 53 20.74 -8.98 -22.09
C LYS A 53 19.59 -7.96 -22.00
N ASP A 54 18.41 -8.32 -22.49
CA ASP A 54 17.22 -7.50 -22.49
C ASP A 54 16.63 -7.32 -21.08
N ASN A 55 15.78 -6.30 -20.95
CA ASN A 55 15.05 -6.01 -19.72
C ASN A 55 13.56 -6.37 -19.91
N ALA A 56 13.23 -7.63 -19.64
CA ALA A 56 11.88 -8.18 -19.75
C ALA A 56 11.02 -7.96 -18.48
N ILE A 57 11.30 -6.89 -17.72
CA ILE A 57 10.43 -6.49 -16.60
C ILE A 57 9.17 -5.84 -17.16
N HIS A 58 8.00 -6.45 -16.91
CA HIS A 58 6.70 -5.84 -17.13
C HIS A 58 6.43 -4.79 -16.06
N HIS A 59 5.99 -3.61 -16.47
CA HIS A 59 5.81 -2.45 -15.61
C HIS A 59 4.37 -1.98 -15.68
N LEU A 60 3.74 -1.81 -14.51
CA LEU A 60 2.42 -1.23 -14.37
C LEU A 60 2.45 -0.03 -13.42
N ASN A 61 1.87 1.08 -13.86
CA ASN A 61 1.63 2.27 -13.06
C ASN A 61 0.16 2.34 -12.63
N ILE A 62 -0.08 2.28 -11.32
CA ILE A 62 -1.40 2.35 -10.71
C ILE A 62 -1.51 3.63 -9.88
N ILE A 63 -2.58 4.39 -10.07
CA ILE A 63 -2.94 5.48 -9.19
C ILE A 63 -4.09 5.06 -8.30
N ILE A 64 -3.98 5.32 -7.00
CA ILE A 64 -5.11 5.24 -6.08
C ILE A 64 -5.50 6.64 -5.62
N PHE A 65 -6.63 7.15 -6.12
CA PHE A 65 -7.19 8.41 -5.67
C PHE A 65 -8.22 8.21 -4.56
N GLY A 66 -8.17 9.05 -3.54
CA GLY A 66 -9.25 9.18 -2.57
C GLY A 66 -8.92 10.11 -1.40
N LYS A 67 -9.96 10.60 -0.73
CA LYS A 67 -9.83 11.40 0.50
C LYS A 67 -9.06 10.65 1.60
N PRO A 68 -8.60 11.33 2.66
CA PRO A 68 -8.09 10.65 3.85
C PRO A 68 -9.09 9.60 4.36
N ASN A 69 -8.57 8.50 4.92
CA ASN A 69 -9.37 7.43 5.54
C ASN A 69 -10.35 6.66 4.62
N THR A 70 -10.18 6.71 3.29
CA THR A 70 -10.98 5.91 2.33
C THR A 70 -10.40 4.51 2.05
N GLY A 71 -9.34 4.11 2.77
CA GLY A 71 -8.75 2.77 2.64
C GLY A 71 -7.78 2.59 1.46
N LYS A 72 -7.09 3.64 1.01
CA LYS A 72 -6.07 3.52 -0.06
C LYS A 72 -4.97 2.52 0.27
N SER A 73 -4.42 2.58 1.49
CA SER A 73 -3.39 1.65 1.93
C SER A 73 -3.93 0.21 2.06
N THR A 74 -5.22 0.07 2.40
CA THR A 74 -5.91 -1.24 2.42
C THR A 74 -6.07 -1.84 1.02
N LEU A 75 -6.37 -0.99 0.03
CA LEU A 75 -6.43 -1.40 -1.37
C LEU A 75 -5.04 -1.81 -1.89
N ALA A 76 -4.00 -1.05 -1.55
CA ALA A 76 -2.61 -1.42 -1.87
C ALA A 76 -2.20 -2.76 -1.23
N GLU A 77 -2.62 -3.03 0.01
CA GLU A 77 -2.39 -4.34 0.65
C GLU A 77 -3.14 -5.46 -0.10
N SER A 78 -4.36 -5.18 -0.57
CA SER A 78 -5.15 -6.15 -1.34
C SER A 78 -4.51 -6.47 -2.69
N LEU A 79 -3.88 -5.48 -3.36
CA LEU A 79 -3.05 -5.70 -4.54
C LEU A 79 -1.85 -6.61 -4.23
N ALA A 80 -1.14 -6.35 -3.13
CA ALA A 80 -0.02 -7.20 -2.71
C ALA A 80 -0.47 -8.65 -2.44
N GLN A 81 -1.64 -8.83 -1.82
CA GLN A 81 -2.22 -10.15 -1.57
C GLN A 81 -2.62 -10.87 -2.86
N ALA A 82 -3.21 -10.16 -3.83
CA ALA A 82 -3.51 -10.71 -5.15
C ALA A 82 -2.24 -11.22 -5.86
N LEU A 83 -1.17 -10.42 -5.85
CA LEU A 83 0.12 -10.83 -6.38
C LEU A 83 0.68 -12.07 -5.65
N ALA A 84 0.57 -12.11 -4.32
CA ALA A 84 1.06 -13.22 -3.52
C ALA A 84 0.25 -14.52 -3.76
N ARG A 85 -1.05 -14.42 -4.05
CA ARG A 85 -1.86 -15.56 -4.52
C ARG A 85 -1.37 -16.07 -5.88
N ARG A 86 -1.09 -15.15 -6.81
CA ARG A 86 -0.68 -15.49 -8.19
C ARG A 86 0.74 -16.07 -8.30
N TYR A 87 1.71 -15.46 -7.62
CA TYR A 87 3.13 -15.80 -7.77
C TYR A 87 3.75 -16.53 -6.57
N GLY A 88 3.00 -16.63 -5.47
CA GLY A 88 3.46 -17.18 -4.20
C GLY A 88 4.14 -16.15 -3.30
N LEU A 89 3.87 -16.23 -1.99
CA LEU A 89 4.34 -15.30 -0.97
C LEU A 89 5.87 -15.09 -0.96
N GLY A 90 6.64 -16.14 -1.26
CA GLY A 90 8.10 -16.07 -1.32
C GLY A 90 8.63 -15.20 -2.46
N ASN A 91 7.88 -15.13 -3.56
CA ASN A 91 8.29 -14.51 -4.82
C ASN A 91 7.74 -13.08 -5.00
N VAL A 92 6.96 -12.58 -4.04
CA VAL A 92 6.43 -11.22 -4.04
C VAL A 92 7.11 -10.39 -2.96
N LYS A 93 7.45 -9.14 -3.29
CA LYS A 93 7.90 -8.14 -2.32
C LYS A 93 7.07 -6.89 -2.47
N ALA A 94 6.62 -6.33 -1.35
CA ALA A 94 5.81 -5.14 -1.37
C ALA A 94 6.38 -4.13 -0.36
N LEU A 95 6.79 -2.95 -0.84
CA LEU A 95 7.30 -1.87 -0.02
C LEU A 95 6.28 -0.74 0.02
N ARG A 96 6.17 -0.08 1.16
CA ARG A 96 5.37 1.13 1.35
C ARG A 96 6.22 2.22 1.96
N ALA A 97 6.13 3.43 1.42
CA ALA A 97 6.64 4.61 2.09
C ALA A 97 5.54 5.66 2.19
N THR A 98 5.42 6.27 3.37
CA THR A 98 4.43 7.32 3.62
C THR A 98 5.10 8.67 3.53
N ARG A 99 4.76 9.46 2.51
CA ARG A 99 5.30 10.82 2.29
C ARG A 99 6.84 10.86 2.20
N ASP A 100 7.47 9.76 1.79
CA ASP A 100 8.93 9.59 1.74
C ASP A 100 9.30 8.73 0.52
N LEU A 101 9.21 9.33 -0.67
CA LEU A 101 9.54 8.66 -1.93
C LEU A 101 10.97 8.07 -1.95
N PRO A 102 12.02 8.78 -1.48
CA PRO A 102 13.38 8.25 -1.40
C PRO A 102 13.51 6.92 -0.66
N ALA A 103 12.78 6.77 0.45
CA ALA A 103 12.86 5.56 1.28
C ALA A 103 12.48 4.28 0.53
N LEU A 104 11.62 4.34 -0.50
CA LEU A 104 11.33 3.16 -1.34
C LEU A 104 12.59 2.67 -2.05
N PHE A 105 13.36 3.59 -2.63
CA PHE A 105 14.53 3.26 -3.43
C PHE A 105 15.76 2.93 -2.59
N GLU A 106 15.97 3.65 -1.50
CA GLU A 106 17.10 3.41 -0.58
C GLU A 106 17.01 2.03 0.11
N ASN A 107 15.80 1.47 0.22
CA ASN A 107 15.59 0.16 0.80
C ASN A 107 15.56 -0.98 -0.23
N PHE A 108 15.75 -0.70 -1.53
CA PHE A 108 15.85 -1.75 -2.54
C PHE A 108 17.01 -2.70 -2.29
N ASP A 109 18.19 -2.18 -1.96
CA ASP A 109 19.37 -3.02 -1.77
C ASP A 109 19.17 -4.00 -0.60
N LYS A 110 18.44 -3.59 0.44
CA LYS A 110 18.07 -4.48 1.55
C LYS A 110 17.09 -5.56 1.11
N LEU A 111 16.20 -5.25 0.18
CA LEU A 111 15.25 -6.19 -0.39
C LEU A 111 16.00 -7.25 -1.22
N PHE A 112 16.96 -6.88 -2.06
CA PHE A 112 17.70 -7.81 -2.91
C PHE A 112 18.80 -8.61 -2.17
N LYS A 113 19.51 -8.02 -1.20
CA LYS A 113 20.56 -8.71 -0.43
C LYS A 113 20.06 -9.93 0.36
N ARG A 114 18.77 -10.01 0.66
CA ARG A 114 18.18 -11.12 1.42
C ARG A 114 17.91 -12.37 0.59
N PHE A 115 17.99 -12.32 -0.74
CA PHE A 115 17.57 -13.43 -1.60
C PHE A 115 18.69 -13.94 -2.50
N ARG A 116 18.71 -15.27 -2.66
CA ARG A 116 19.58 -15.97 -3.60
C ARG A 116 19.15 -15.77 -5.06
N LYS A 117 17.89 -15.38 -5.30
CA LYS A 117 17.29 -15.09 -6.61
C LYS A 117 16.36 -13.86 -6.49
N PRO A 118 16.25 -13.01 -7.53
CA PRO A 118 15.33 -11.88 -7.50
C PRO A 118 13.86 -12.35 -7.40
N PRO A 119 12.96 -11.56 -6.78
CA PRO A 119 11.53 -11.88 -6.72
C PRO A 119 10.90 -11.86 -8.12
N LYS A 120 9.79 -12.58 -8.30
CA LYS A 120 9.00 -12.55 -9.56
C LYS A 120 8.19 -11.26 -9.69
N ALA A 121 7.69 -10.73 -8.58
CA ALA A 121 6.90 -9.50 -8.58
C ALA A 121 7.30 -8.56 -7.43
N ILE A 122 7.35 -7.26 -7.74
CA ILE A 122 7.60 -6.19 -6.78
C ILE A 122 6.44 -5.20 -6.84
N LEU A 123 5.92 -4.81 -5.67
CA LEU A 123 4.95 -3.73 -5.52
C LEU A 123 5.58 -2.59 -4.72
N LEU A 124 5.53 -1.37 -5.25
CA LEU A 124 6.00 -0.16 -4.58
C LEU A 124 4.83 0.75 -4.32
N PHE A 125 4.56 1.05 -3.07
CA PHE A 125 3.45 1.91 -2.68
C PHE A 125 3.94 3.22 -2.08
N ALA A 126 3.83 4.30 -2.85
CA ALA A 126 4.05 5.66 -2.39
C ALA A 126 2.74 6.22 -1.82
N ASP A 127 2.60 6.15 -0.50
CA ASP A 127 1.42 6.66 0.19
C ASP A 127 1.52 8.18 0.37
N ASP A 128 0.54 8.90 -0.20
CA ASP A 128 0.50 10.37 -0.26
C ASP A 128 1.67 10.97 -1.07
N MET A 129 1.73 10.59 -2.35
CA MET A 129 2.75 11.06 -3.31
C MET A 129 2.75 12.59 -3.45
N THR A 130 1.58 13.23 -3.40
CA THR A 130 1.48 14.71 -3.46
C THR A 130 2.28 15.38 -2.35
N LYS A 131 2.20 14.89 -1.11
CA LYS A 131 3.02 15.43 -0.01
C LYS A 131 4.46 14.95 -0.08
N ALA A 132 4.72 13.72 -0.55
CA ALA A 132 6.08 13.22 -0.73
C ALA A 132 6.90 14.15 -1.64
N LEU A 133 6.35 14.51 -2.81
CA LEU A 133 7.02 15.39 -3.76
C LEU A 133 7.20 16.81 -3.21
N LYS A 134 6.23 17.34 -2.45
CA LYS A 134 6.35 18.66 -1.80
C LYS A 134 7.46 18.72 -0.74
N LYS A 135 7.79 17.60 -0.09
CA LYS A 135 8.90 17.53 0.88
C LYS A 135 10.28 17.52 0.24
N LEU A 136 10.37 17.18 -1.05
CA LEU A 136 11.63 17.13 -1.78
C LEU A 136 12.05 18.55 -2.18
N SER A 137 12.85 19.20 -1.34
CA SER A 137 13.42 20.53 -1.60
C SER A 137 14.92 20.50 -1.82
N GLY A 138 15.42 21.47 -2.59
CA GLY A 138 16.83 21.62 -2.91
C GLY A 138 17.29 20.79 -4.12
N THR A 139 18.61 20.64 -4.25
CA THR A 139 19.27 20.00 -5.39
C THR A 139 20.16 18.84 -4.95
N VAL A 140 20.45 17.94 -5.88
CA VAL A 140 21.37 16.81 -5.75
C VAL A 140 22.36 16.88 -6.91
N GLY A 141 23.64 16.59 -6.63
CA GLY A 141 24.66 16.42 -7.65
C GLY A 141 24.49 15.07 -8.34
N VAL A 142 24.26 15.09 -9.64
CA VAL A 142 24.13 13.91 -10.50
C VAL A 142 25.26 13.97 -11.51
N LYS A 143 25.97 12.86 -11.73
CA LYS A 143 26.94 12.78 -12.82
C LYS A 143 26.21 12.52 -14.12
N ASP A 144 26.46 13.34 -15.13
CA ASP A 144 25.96 13.08 -16.48
C ASP A 144 26.74 11.94 -17.17
N SER A 145 26.33 11.62 -18.40
CA SER A 145 26.96 10.60 -19.24
C SER A 145 28.45 10.86 -19.51
N ASN A 146 28.90 12.11 -19.41
CA ASN A 146 30.29 12.54 -19.59
C ASN A 146 31.05 12.60 -18.26
N GLY A 147 30.42 12.18 -17.15
CA GLY A 147 30.99 12.19 -15.82
C GLY A 147 31.02 13.58 -15.15
N GLN A 148 30.45 14.61 -15.78
CA GLN A 148 30.39 15.96 -15.21
C GLN A 148 29.28 16.05 -14.18
N LEU A 149 29.55 16.78 -13.09
CA LEU A 149 28.59 16.94 -12.00
C LEU A 149 27.57 18.03 -12.37
N GLN A 150 26.33 17.63 -12.64
CA GLN A 150 25.20 18.53 -12.83
C GLN A 150 24.34 18.61 -11.57
N LYS A 151 23.75 19.77 -11.30
CA LYS A 151 22.80 19.95 -10.19
C LYS A 151 21.39 19.72 -10.71
N MET A 152 20.71 18.70 -10.19
CA MET A 152 19.31 18.39 -10.49
C MET A 152 18.44 18.73 -9.29
N ARG A 153 17.19 19.17 -9.48
CA ARG A 153 16.25 19.33 -8.37
C ARG A 153 15.94 17.95 -7.78
N LYS A 154 15.77 17.85 -6.45
CA LYS A 154 15.45 16.57 -5.80
C LYS A 154 14.16 15.95 -6.33
N VAL A 155 13.14 16.76 -6.60
CA VAL A 155 11.87 16.29 -7.17
C VAL A 155 12.12 15.56 -8.48
N ASP A 156 12.80 16.21 -9.42
CA ASP A 156 13.07 15.65 -10.74
C ASP A 156 13.93 14.39 -10.63
N TYR A 157 14.95 14.38 -9.77
CA TYR A 157 15.80 13.21 -9.55
C TYR A 157 15.03 11.97 -9.09
N TRP A 158 14.11 12.14 -8.14
CA TRP A 158 13.33 11.01 -7.61
C TRP A 158 12.17 10.61 -8.53
N LEU A 159 11.59 11.55 -9.27
CA LEU A 159 10.63 11.24 -10.33
C LEU A 159 11.28 10.49 -11.48
N ASP A 160 12.49 10.88 -11.91
CA ASP A 160 13.26 10.17 -12.92
C ASP A 160 13.51 8.71 -12.51
N LYS A 161 13.89 8.47 -11.25
CA LYS A 161 14.00 7.11 -10.70
C LYS A 161 12.68 6.35 -10.62
N TRP A 162 11.57 7.06 -10.37
CA TRP A 162 10.23 6.48 -10.39
C TRP A 162 9.87 6.01 -11.80
N TYR A 163 10.11 6.83 -12.81
CA TYR A 163 9.82 6.45 -14.20
C TYR A 163 10.83 5.44 -14.77
N ASP A 164 12.11 5.50 -14.41
CA ASP A 164 13.15 4.52 -14.76
C ASP A 164 13.20 3.32 -13.78
N ILE A 165 12.05 2.90 -13.24
CA ILE A 165 12.05 1.79 -12.27
C ILE A 165 12.62 0.50 -12.86
N ARG A 166 12.39 0.26 -14.16
CA ARG A 166 12.91 -0.91 -14.87
C ARG A 166 14.44 -0.90 -14.91
N GLY A 167 15.06 0.26 -15.18
CA GLY A 167 16.51 0.43 -15.12
C GLY A 167 17.06 0.26 -13.71
N GLU A 168 16.39 0.82 -12.71
CA GLU A 168 16.79 0.68 -11.30
C GLU A 168 16.74 -0.77 -10.79
N LEU A 169 15.76 -1.57 -11.23
CA LEU A 169 15.67 -2.99 -10.92
C LEU A 169 16.69 -3.82 -11.70
N PHE A 170 16.95 -3.46 -12.96
CA PHE A 170 17.96 -4.12 -13.80
C PHE A 170 19.37 -3.97 -13.22
N LYS A 171 19.75 -2.78 -12.74
CA LYS A 171 21.02 -2.53 -12.03
C LYS A 171 21.20 -3.43 -10.80
N ARG A 172 20.11 -3.96 -10.24
CA ARG A 172 20.06 -4.82 -9.05
C ARG A 172 19.87 -6.30 -9.37
N GLY A 173 19.98 -6.67 -10.65
CA GLY A 173 19.98 -8.07 -11.10
C GLY A 173 18.60 -8.65 -11.40
N MET A 174 17.51 -7.87 -11.29
CA MET A 174 16.19 -8.29 -11.78
C MET A 174 16.10 -7.96 -13.28
N ARG A 175 16.13 -8.99 -14.13
CA ARG A 175 16.06 -8.84 -15.60
C ARG A 175 14.69 -9.15 -16.19
N GLN A 176 13.86 -9.87 -15.45
CA GLN A 176 12.52 -10.25 -15.84
C GLN A 176 11.60 -10.29 -14.61
N GLY A 177 10.31 -10.21 -14.85
CA GLY A 177 9.29 -10.26 -13.81
C GLY A 177 8.30 -9.09 -13.91
N LEU A 178 7.68 -8.75 -12.79
CA LEU A 178 6.66 -7.72 -12.70
C LEU A 178 7.07 -6.64 -11.69
N VAL A 179 6.89 -5.37 -12.06
CA VAL A 179 6.89 -4.26 -11.12
C VAL A 179 5.57 -3.51 -11.21
N ILE A 180 4.88 -3.38 -10.08
CA ILE A 180 3.69 -2.55 -9.93
C ILE A 180 4.04 -1.36 -9.06
N MET A 181 3.93 -0.17 -9.62
CA MET A 181 4.12 1.08 -8.93
C MET A 181 2.76 1.66 -8.59
N VAL A 182 2.53 1.96 -7.31
CA VAL A 182 1.26 2.45 -6.79
C VAL A 182 1.47 3.82 -6.17
N ALA A 183 0.89 4.86 -6.76
CA ALA A 183 0.89 6.21 -6.22
C ALA A 183 -0.48 6.53 -5.60
N ALA A 184 -0.53 6.75 -4.28
CA ALA A 184 -1.74 7.23 -3.63
C ALA A 184 -1.81 8.76 -3.61
N LEU A 185 -2.94 9.30 -4.05
CA LEU A 185 -3.19 10.74 -4.13
C LEU A 185 -4.40 11.13 -3.27
N HIS A 186 -4.25 12.18 -2.47
CA HIS A 186 -5.39 12.83 -1.77
C HIS A 186 -6.05 13.92 -2.62
N ARG A 187 -5.29 14.51 -3.55
CA ARG A 187 -5.76 15.51 -4.52
C ARG A 187 -5.37 14.99 -5.89
N PHE A 188 -6.36 14.76 -6.74
CA PHE A 188 -6.12 14.22 -8.08
C PHE A 188 -5.59 15.31 -9.00
N TYR A 189 -6.27 16.44 -9.07
CA TYR A 189 -5.90 17.59 -9.89
C TYR A 189 -4.54 18.18 -9.49
N GLY A 190 -4.27 18.26 -8.19
CA GLY A 190 -3.00 18.77 -7.65
C GLY A 190 -1.85 17.76 -7.64
N GLY A 191 -2.06 16.55 -8.16
CA GLY A 191 -1.00 15.59 -8.42
C GLY A 191 -0.19 15.98 -9.66
N ASP A 192 1.02 15.44 -9.73
CA ASP A 192 1.88 15.56 -10.90
C ASP A 192 1.13 15.12 -12.18
N ILE A 193 1.35 15.84 -13.28
CA ILE A 193 0.61 15.60 -14.53
C ILE A 193 1.09 14.29 -15.16
N ASP A 194 2.39 14.04 -15.17
CA ASP A 194 2.99 12.88 -15.80
C ASP A 194 2.54 11.60 -15.07
N LEU A 195 2.48 11.65 -13.72
CA LEU A 195 1.94 10.55 -12.93
C LEU A 195 0.52 10.16 -13.36
N ARG A 196 -0.30 11.16 -13.73
CA ARG A 196 -1.70 10.95 -14.16
C ARG A 196 -1.85 10.51 -15.60
N ALA A 197 -0.98 10.98 -16.47
CA ALA A 197 -1.02 10.65 -17.90
C ALA A 197 -0.56 9.21 -18.16
N ASP A 198 0.44 8.75 -17.41
CA ASP A 198 1.10 7.45 -17.63
C ASP A 198 0.55 6.31 -16.77
N ALA A 199 -0.64 6.48 -16.19
CA ALA A 199 -1.27 5.43 -15.38
C ALA A 199 -1.95 4.38 -16.26
N ASP A 200 -1.60 3.11 -16.05
CA ASP A 200 -2.26 1.96 -16.67
C ASP A 200 -3.61 1.66 -16.02
N LEU A 201 -3.73 1.98 -14.72
CA LEU A 201 -4.94 1.78 -13.93
C LEU A 201 -5.15 2.92 -12.94
N LEU A 202 -6.31 3.56 -13.01
CA LEU A 202 -6.79 4.51 -12.01
C LEU A 202 -7.82 3.82 -11.12
N LEU A 203 -7.55 3.76 -9.82
CA LEU A 203 -8.46 3.26 -8.79
C LEU A 203 -8.98 4.44 -7.96
N VAL A 204 -10.30 4.59 -7.89
CA VAL A 204 -10.97 5.70 -7.23
C VAL A 204 -11.74 5.20 -6.01
N ARG A 205 -11.24 5.57 -4.83
CA ARG A 205 -11.85 5.30 -3.51
C ARG A 205 -12.69 6.46 -3.00
N SER A 206 -12.67 7.60 -3.69
CA SER A 206 -13.58 8.69 -3.41
C SER A 206 -13.79 9.57 -4.64
N THR A 207 -15.03 10.02 -4.86
CA THR A 207 -15.39 10.90 -5.98
C THR A 207 -14.98 12.36 -5.76
N GLY A 208 -14.34 12.68 -4.64
CA GLY A 208 -14.01 14.05 -4.26
C GLY A 208 -15.19 14.81 -3.64
N THR A 209 -15.07 16.12 -3.48
CA THR A 209 -16.19 16.97 -3.06
C THR A 209 -16.90 17.50 -4.31
N PRO A 210 -18.22 17.29 -4.46
CA PRO A 210 -18.96 17.78 -5.63
C PRO A 210 -18.70 19.26 -5.92
N GLY A 211 -18.59 19.61 -7.21
CA GLY A 211 -18.31 20.97 -7.66
C GLY A 211 -16.84 21.40 -7.56
N THR A 212 -15.95 20.57 -7.02
CA THR A 212 -14.50 20.86 -6.99
C THR A 212 -13.79 20.35 -8.23
N PHE A 213 -12.61 20.93 -8.55
CA PHE A 213 -11.77 20.50 -9.67
C PHE A 213 -11.44 19.00 -9.65
N ASP A 214 -11.19 18.43 -8.46
CA ASP A 214 -10.94 17.01 -8.30
C ASP A 214 -12.14 16.18 -8.74
N ALA A 215 -13.35 16.52 -8.26
CA ALA A 215 -14.57 15.81 -8.63
C ALA A 215 -14.84 15.88 -10.14
N ASN A 216 -14.74 17.08 -10.73
CA ASN A 216 -14.97 17.27 -12.16
C ASN A 216 -13.96 16.50 -13.02
N LYS A 217 -12.68 16.43 -12.60
CA LYS A 217 -11.66 15.67 -13.33
C LYS A 217 -11.89 14.16 -13.18
N VAL A 218 -12.25 13.70 -11.98
CA VAL A 218 -12.54 12.28 -11.73
C VAL A 218 -13.78 11.83 -12.50
N GLU A 219 -14.84 12.64 -12.55
CA GLU A 219 -16.03 12.39 -13.37
C GLU A 219 -15.69 12.26 -14.85
N LYS A 220 -14.83 13.14 -15.39
CA LYS A 220 -14.35 13.04 -16.78
C LYS A 220 -13.55 11.76 -17.05
N MET A 221 -12.75 11.29 -16.09
CA MET A 221 -11.94 10.06 -16.25
C MET A 221 -12.79 8.80 -16.14
N LEU A 222 -13.69 8.74 -15.14
CA LEU A 222 -14.56 7.58 -14.89
C LEU A 222 -15.69 7.47 -15.91
N GLY A 223 -16.11 8.62 -16.48
CA GLY A 223 -17.40 8.78 -17.10
C GLY A 223 -18.49 9.04 -16.06
N PRO A 224 -19.57 9.75 -16.43
CA PRO A 224 -20.61 10.17 -15.49
C PRO A 224 -21.23 8.98 -14.77
N VAL A 225 -21.35 7.84 -15.46
CA VAL A 225 -22.09 6.73 -14.90
C VAL A 225 -21.35 6.02 -13.78
N VAL A 226 -20.09 5.62 -14.02
CA VAL A 226 -19.23 5.01 -12.99
C VAL A 226 -19.03 5.98 -11.83
N TYR A 227 -18.91 7.27 -12.15
CA TYR A 227 -18.82 8.33 -11.14
C TYR A 227 -20.04 8.35 -10.21
N TYR A 228 -21.28 8.38 -10.74
CA TYR A 228 -22.49 8.40 -9.92
C TYR A 228 -22.78 7.07 -9.22
N ALA A 229 -22.35 5.93 -9.79
CA ALA A 229 -22.40 4.66 -9.09
C ALA A 229 -21.46 4.66 -7.87
N MET A 230 -20.22 5.11 -8.04
CA MET A 230 -19.27 5.25 -6.93
C MET A 230 -19.76 6.27 -5.89
N ARG A 231 -20.37 7.36 -6.33
CA ARG A 231 -20.96 8.39 -5.45
C ARG A 231 -22.07 7.81 -4.57
N GLN A 232 -22.89 6.92 -5.11
CA GLN A 232 -23.92 6.23 -4.34
C GLN A 232 -23.30 5.42 -3.19
N HIS A 233 -22.27 4.61 -3.47
CA HIS A 233 -21.55 3.87 -2.43
C HIS A 233 -20.86 4.77 -1.39
N GLU A 234 -20.36 5.95 -1.78
CA GLU A 234 -19.86 6.93 -0.79
C GLU A 234 -20.95 7.44 0.15
N VAL A 235 -22.15 7.71 -0.37
CA VAL A 235 -23.29 8.14 0.44
C VAL A 235 -23.75 7.01 1.35
N ASP A 236 -23.85 5.79 0.82
CA ASP A 236 -24.24 4.61 1.58
C ASP A 236 -23.19 4.28 2.67
N ALA A 237 -21.91 4.60 2.43
CA ALA A 237 -20.84 4.47 3.41
C ALA A 237 -21.00 5.36 4.66
N LEU A 238 -21.81 6.41 4.59
CA LEU A 238 -22.18 7.20 5.77
C LEU A 238 -23.10 6.41 6.72
N ARG A 239 -23.84 5.43 6.19
CA ARG A 239 -24.76 4.57 6.96
C ARG A 239 -24.09 3.24 7.31
N ASP A 240 -23.41 2.61 6.36
CA ASP A 240 -22.65 1.37 6.56
C ASP A 240 -21.21 1.51 6.05
N ARG A 241 -20.24 1.54 6.97
CA ARG A 241 -18.81 1.64 6.62
C ARG A 241 -18.31 0.51 5.71
N LYS A 242 -19.01 -0.63 5.61
CA LYS A 242 -18.65 -1.72 4.67
C LYS A 242 -18.71 -1.29 3.21
N GLU A 243 -19.48 -0.24 2.89
CA GLU A 243 -19.58 0.31 1.54
C GLU A 243 -18.29 1.04 1.11
N LEU A 244 -17.39 1.40 2.05
CA LEU A 244 -16.04 1.88 1.71
C LEU A 244 -15.20 0.82 0.97
N ALA A 245 -15.64 -0.44 0.92
CA ALA A 245 -14.97 -1.49 0.14
C ALA A 245 -15.12 -1.27 -1.38
N TRP A 246 -16.12 -0.53 -1.83
CA TRP A 246 -16.31 -0.25 -3.25
C TRP A 246 -15.24 0.69 -3.80
N THR A 247 -14.83 0.42 -5.02
CA THR A 247 -13.77 1.12 -5.72
C THR A 247 -14.17 1.25 -7.18
N ALA A 248 -14.16 2.45 -7.73
CA ALA A 248 -14.26 2.62 -9.17
C ALA A 248 -12.89 2.40 -9.81
N TYR A 249 -12.86 1.89 -11.05
CA TYR A 249 -11.64 1.76 -11.82
C TYR A 249 -11.79 2.32 -13.23
N VAL A 250 -10.67 2.76 -13.80
CA VAL A 250 -10.49 3.07 -15.22
C VAL A 250 -9.16 2.49 -15.66
N ALA A 251 -9.20 1.69 -16.72
CA ALA A 251 -8.06 1.14 -17.43
C ALA A 251 -8.28 1.29 -18.94
N LYS A 252 -7.24 1.01 -19.74
CA LYS A 252 -7.35 0.97 -21.21
C LYS A 252 -8.41 -0.04 -21.69
N THR A 253 -8.65 -1.09 -20.91
CA THR A 253 -9.62 -2.16 -21.22
C THR A 253 -11.06 -1.81 -20.85
N GLY A 254 -11.29 -0.75 -20.07
CA GLY A 254 -12.62 -0.31 -19.67
C GLY A 254 -12.66 0.37 -18.30
N SER A 255 -13.86 0.73 -17.86
CA SER A 255 -14.13 1.31 -16.54
C SER A 255 -15.28 0.58 -15.85
N GLY A 256 -15.40 0.73 -14.53
CA GLY A 256 -16.46 0.11 -13.76
C GLY A 256 -16.30 0.30 -12.25
N VAL A 257 -17.09 -0.44 -11.46
CA VAL A 257 -17.00 -0.45 -10.00
C VAL A 257 -16.86 -1.88 -9.52
N PHE A 258 -15.96 -2.09 -8.56
CA PHE A 258 -15.71 -3.39 -7.95
C PHE A 258 -15.56 -3.27 -6.44
N ARG A 259 -15.76 -4.39 -5.75
CA ARG A 259 -15.67 -4.44 -4.29
C ARG A 259 -14.35 -5.07 -3.87
N VAL A 260 -13.54 -4.31 -3.13
CA VAL A 260 -12.33 -4.81 -2.47
C VAL A 260 -12.56 -4.75 -0.96
N PRO A 261 -12.93 -5.88 -0.33
CA PRO A 261 -13.12 -5.92 1.11
C PRO A 261 -11.79 -5.66 1.82
N ARG A 262 -11.87 -5.15 3.04
CA ARG A 262 -10.69 -5.01 3.90
C ARG A 262 -10.11 -6.41 4.15
N PRO A 263 -8.80 -6.63 3.96
CA PRO A 263 -8.17 -7.88 4.32
C PRO A 263 -8.45 -8.22 5.79
N PRO A 264 -8.69 -9.50 6.12
CA PRO A 264 -8.90 -9.91 7.50
C PRO A 264 -7.66 -9.56 8.35
N VAL A 265 -7.87 -9.16 9.60
CA VAL A 265 -6.80 -8.73 10.53
C VAL A 265 -5.75 -9.84 10.76
N THR A 266 -6.13 -11.09 10.55
CA THR A 266 -5.26 -12.27 10.64
C THR A 266 -4.34 -12.46 9.44
N SER A 267 -4.58 -11.76 8.32
CA SER A 267 -3.69 -11.83 7.16
C SER A 267 -2.36 -11.16 7.49
N LYS A 268 -1.27 -11.91 7.29
CA LYS A 268 0.09 -11.39 7.44
C LYS A 268 0.26 -10.21 6.47
N ARG A 269 0.48 -9.00 7.01
CA ARG A 269 0.74 -7.81 6.19
C ARG A 269 1.95 -8.04 5.29
N LEU A 270 1.75 -7.78 3.99
CA LEU A 270 2.76 -7.94 2.96
C LEU A 270 3.46 -6.62 2.66
N LEU A 271 2.76 -5.49 2.77
CA LEU A 271 3.36 -4.17 2.64
C LEU A 271 4.30 -3.90 3.83
N GLN A 272 5.60 -3.90 3.54
CA GLN A 272 6.62 -3.51 4.49
C GLN A 272 6.81 -2.00 4.45
N ASN A 273 6.54 -1.32 5.57
CA ASN A 273 6.82 0.11 5.70
C ASN A 273 8.34 0.36 5.68
N VAL A 274 8.75 1.32 4.87
CA VAL A 274 10.12 1.84 4.76
C VAL A 274 10.04 3.38 4.84
N GLY A 275 10.80 4.00 5.75
CA GLY A 275 10.75 5.45 6.00
C GLY A 275 10.91 5.80 7.49
N SER A 276 10.97 7.10 7.81
CA SER A 276 11.22 7.59 9.17
C SER A 276 10.13 7.18 10.19
N SER A 277 10.57 6.89 11.42
CA SER A 277 9.77 6.32 12.52
C SER A 277 8.55 7.14 12.96
N GLU A 278 8.53 8.44 12.67
CA GLU A 278 7.37 9.32 12.92
C GLU A 278 6.10 8.83 12.19
N THR A 279 6.24 8.01 11.15
CA THR A 279 5.13 7.42 10.38
C THR A 279 4.55 6.14 10.98
N VAL A 280 5.18 5.56 12.01
CA VAL A 280 4.70 4.32 12.65
C VAL A 280 3.57 4.61 13.64
N GLU A 281 3.65 5.74 14.36
CA GLU A 281 2.72 6.12 15.42
C GLU A 281 1.34 6.57 14.90
N GLU A 282 1.25 7.24 13.74
CA GLU A 282 -0.05 7.63 13.14
C GLU A 282 -0.96 6.41 12.83
N THR A 283 -0.38 5.21 12.70
CA THR A 283 -1.16 3.96 12.48
C THR A 283 -1.63 3.28 13.77
N ALA A 284 -1.12 3.68 14.93
CA ALA A 284 -1.41 3.04 16.21
C ALA A 284 -2.56 3.73 17.00
N VAL A 285 -2.98 4.94 16.61
CA VAL A 285 -3.88 5.77 17.43
C VAL A 285 -5.38 5.56 17.15
N GLU A 286 -5.79 4.86 16.08
CA GLU A 286 -7.22 4.58 15.84
C GLU A 286 -7.64 3.16 16.26
N VAL A 287 -7.62 2.89 17.57
CA VAL A 287 -8.49 1.89 18.20
C VAL A 287 -9.01 2.46 19.51
N VAL A 288 -10.02 3.34 19.43
CA VAL A 288 -10.92 3.55 20.57
C VAL A 288 -12.11 2.64 20.32
N GLU A 289 -12.08 1.45 20.93
CA GLU A 289 -13.28 0.63 21.05
C GLU A 289 -14.32 1.39 21.88
N PRO A 290 -15.60 1.43 21.49
CA PRO A 290 -16.63 2.00 22.34
C PRO A 290 -16.78 1.12 23.57
N ALA A 291 -16.48 1.69 24.74
CA ALA A 291 -16.75 1.09 26.03
C ALA A 291 -18.21 0.60 26.08
N LYS A 292 -18.40 -0.70 26.31
CA LYS A 292 -19.70 -1.30 26.61
C LYS A 292 -20.27 -0.60 27.85
N LYS A 293 -21.28 0.26 27.65
CA LYS A 293 -22.15 0.73 28.74
C LYS A 293 -23.09 -0.40 29.14
N THR A 294 -22.79 -1.06 30.25
CA THR A 294 -23.79 -1.80 31.04
C THR A 294 -24.53 -0.81 31.92
N VAL A 295 -25.86 -0.85 31.83
CA VAL A 295 -26.82 -0.10 32.63
C VAL A 295 -26.85 -0.67 34.05
N ALA A 296 -26.70 0.18 35.07
CA ALA A 296 -27.18 -0.05 36.44
C ALA A 296 -27.37 1.30 37.16
N GLU A 297 -28.50 1.43 37.86
CA GLU A 297 -29.06 2.62 38.52
C GLU A 297 -28.36 3.04 39.83
N PRO A 298 -28.68 4.24 40.39
CA PRO A 298 -27.76 5.01 41.22
C PRO A 298 -27.94 4.77 42.72
N SER A 299 -26.84 4.81 43.48
CA SER A 299 -26.93 5.09 44.92
C SER A 299 -25.74 5.90 45.47
N LYS A 300 -26.13 7.05 46.06
CA LYS A 300 -25.65 7.79 47.24
C LYS A 300 -24.15 8.11 47.44
N LYS A 301 -23.94 9.42 47.72
CA LYS A 301 -22.72 10.15 48.12
C LYS A 301 -22.13 9.69 49.47
N SER A 302 -20.80 9.69 49.58
CA SER A 302 -20.02 10.31 50.69
C SER A 302 -18.49 10.20 50.39
N VAL A 303 -17.75 11.31 50.37
CA VAL A 303 -16.79 11.83 51.40
C VAL A 303 -15.39 11.16 51.40
N VAL A 304 -14.43 11.93 50.85
CA VAL A 304 -13.06 12.30 51.31
C VAL A 304 -12.17 11.34 52.13
N GLU A 305 -10.92 11.25 51.63
CA GLU A 305 -9.60 10.95 52.24
C GLU A 305 -9.14 9.52 52.59
N GLY A 306 -7.88 9.22 52.22
CA GLY A 306 -7.08 8.14 52.79
C GLY A 306 -6.08 7.46 51.83
N LYS A 307 -4.80 7.87 51.87
CA LYS A 307 -3.64 7.17 51.28
C LYS A 307 -3.50 5.74 51.82
N LEU A 308 -3.15 4.76 50.98
CA LEU A 308 -1.89 3.97 51.05
C LEU A 308 -1.87 2.77 50.08
N ALA A 309 -0.73 2.65 49.41
CA ALA A 309 -0.03 1.43 48.99
C ALA A 309 -0.83 0.28 48.36
N ASN A 310 -0.59 0.04 47.06
CA ASN A 310 -0.32 -1.31 46.56
C ASN A 310 0.48 -1.25 45.24
N GLN A 311 1.71 -1.77 45.29
CA GLN A 311 2.54 -2.05 44.12
C GLN A 311 1.89 -3.15 43.26
N PRO A 312 1.85 -3.01 41.92
CA PRO A 312 1.75 -4.14 41.03
C PRO A 312 3.15 -4.64 40.62
N LYS A 313 3.35 -5.93 40.89
CA LYS A 313 4.50 -6.79 40.52
C LYS A 313 5.02 -6.53 39.09
N PRO A 314 6.35 -6.55 38.84
CA PRO A 314 6.88 -6.52 37.49
C PRO A 314 6.57 -7.84 36.76
N GLY A 315 5.83 -7.74 35.66
CA GLY A 315 5.57 -8.84 34.75
C GLY A 315 6.88 -9.38 34.18
N ARG A 316 7.13 -10.68 34.37
CA ARG A 316 8.23 -11.46 33.77
C ARG A 316 8.12 -11.41 32.23
N GLY A 317 8.77 -10.42 31.63
CA GLY A 317 8.96 -10.34 30.18
C GLY A 317 9.98 -11.38 29.69
N LYS A 318 9.75 -11.91 28.49
CA LYS A 318 10.55 -12.93 27.77
C LYS A 318 12.05 -12.62 27.58
N TRP A 319 12.54 -11.49 28.10
CA TRP A 319 13.94 -11.09 28.07
C TRP A 319 14.83 -11.80 29.11
N GLY A 320 14.29 -12.18 30.28
CA GLY A 320 15.08 -12.82 31.34
C GLY A 320 15.65 -14.20 30.98
N ARG A 321 14.95 -14.98 30.14
CA ARG A 321 15.41 -16.32 29.73
C ARG A 321 16.62 -16.28 28.78
N ARG A 322 16.75 -15.24 27.95
CA ARG A 322 17.90 -15.11 27.04
C ARG A 322 19.16 -14.65 27.77
N PHE A 323 19.00 -13.81 28.80
CA PHE A 323 20.12 -13.37 29.63
C PHE A 323 20.71 -14.50 30.48
N ILE A 324 19.86 -15.36 31.08
CA ILE A 324 20.32 -16.50 31.89
C ILE A 324 21.05 -17.56 31.04
N MET A 325 20.59 -17.78 29.80
CA MET A 325 21.26 -18.72 28.88
C MET A 325 22.62 -18.19 28.42
N ALA A 326 22.74 -16.88 28.13
CA ALA A 326 24.00 -16.28 27.69
C ALA A 326 25.06 -16.26 28.81
N SER A 327 24.66 -15.95 30.05
CA SER A 327 25.58 -15.97 31.19
C SER A 327 26.03 -17.38 31.55
N GLY A 328 25.14 -18.38 31.45
CA GLY A 328 25.48 -19.79 31.67
C GLY A 328 26.50 -20.33 30.67
N VAL A 329 26.34 -20.01 29.38
CA VAL A 329 27.29 -20.44 28.33
C VAL A 329 28.67 -19.79 28.51
N LEU A 330 28.70 -18.50 28.89
CA LEU A 330 29.96 -17.80 29.19
C LEU A 330 30.68 -18.39 30.41
N ALA A 331 29.95 -18.74 31.47
CA ALA A 331 30.54 -19.38 32.65
C ALA A 331 31.12 -20.78 32.32
N ILE A 332 30.42 -21.57 31.49
CA ILE A 332 30.91 -22.88 31.06
C ILE A 332 32.15 -22.76 30.18
N LEU A 333 32.18 -21.81 29.24
CA LEU A 333 33.36 -21.56 28.40
C LEU A 333 34.55 -21.05 29.21
N TYR A 334 34.30 -20.19 30.21
CA TYR A 334 35.34 -19.71 31.12
C TYR A 334 35.93 -20.85 31.96
N LEU A 335 35.09 -21.73 32.50
CA LEU A 335 35.55 -22.90 33.25
C LEU A 335 36.28 -23.91 32.35
N ALA A 336 35.82 -24.12 31.13
CA ALA A 336 36.51 -24.98 30.16
C ALA A 336 37.90 -24.43 29.81
N TYR A 337 38.03 -23.11 29.59
CA TYR A 337 39.31 -22.47 29.33
C TYR A 337 40.27 -22.58 30.52
N TYR A 338 39.78 -22.41 31.75
CA TYR A 338 40.66 -22.41 32.92
C TYR A 338 41.08 -23.81 33.38
N TYR A 339 40.20 -24.81 33.25
CA TYR A 339 40.42 -26.15 33.82
C TYR A 339 40.79 -27.21 32.79
N ILE A 340 40.37 -27.08 31.53
CA ILE A 340 40.63 -28.09 30.49
C ILE A 340 41.86 -27.72 29.66
N TRP A 341 42.08 -26.44 29.39
CA TRP A 341 43.24 -25.97 28.62
C TRP A 341 44.62 -26.37 29.19
N PRO A 342 44.83 -26.41 30.53
CA PRO A 342 46.10 -26.87 31.10
C PRO A 342 46.33 -28.39 31.00
N LEU A 343 45.31 -29.17 30.68
CA LEU A 343 45.37 -30.63 30.60
C LEU A 343 45.61 -31.14 29.17
N LEU A 344 45.67 -30.25 28.18
CA LEU A 344 46.03 -30.61 26.81
C LEU A 344 47.55 -30.65 26.69
N PRO A 345 48.14 -31.78 26.23
CA PRO A 345 49.58 -31.88 25.99
C PRO A 345 49.98 -30.87 24.90
N LYS A 346 51.06 -30.13 25.15
CA LYS A 346 51.61 -29.17 24.19
C LYS A 346 52.22 -29.85 22.98
#